data_AF-A0A8J2W3Y2-F1
#
_entry.id   AF-A0A8J2W3Y2-F1
#
_cell.length_a   1.000
_cell.length_b   1.000
_cell.length_c   1.000
_cell.angle_alpha   90.00
_cell.angle_beta   90.00
_cell.angle_gamma   90.00
#
_symmetry.space_group_name_H-M   'P 1'
#
loop_
_entity.id
_entity.type
_entity.pdbx_description
1 polymer ?
#
loop_
_entity_poly.entity_id
_entity_poly.type
_entity_poly.pdbx_seq_one_letter_code
_entity_poly.pdbx_strand_id
1 'polypeptide(L)'
;MFGAVRLVFLALTLAVLANSKKISRHEARKIPDHVLFGAATASYQVEGAWNEDGYGGQSLAPLYNISGYADYMCAKNLLVAHANVYHLYNNEFRSLQDGQIGITLSAKWYEPESDRDIEAAEDTIQFERVPWGFYKLLTKIREDYNNPPVFITENGFSTRGGLIDDDRVKYYRTYIDVMLDAIEDGSDIRVYAAWSLMDNFEWMRGYSERFGLYEVDYESPERTRTPRKSAYFYKEMLRTRTLDYHYEPDMSLGMNIDDN
;
A
#
# COMPACT_ATOMS: atom_id res chain seq x y z
N MET A 1 17.42 -51.20 -36.23
CA MET A 1 16.80 -50.95 -34.92
C MET A 1 17.43 -49.67 -34.37
N PHE A 2 16.64 -48.59 -34.28
CA PHE A 2 16.94 -47.22 -33.79
C PHE A 2 18.14 -46.48 -34.46
N GLY A 3 18.01 -45.42 -35.28
CA GLY A 3 16.90 -44.49 -35.54
C GLY A 3 17.13 -43.15 -34.81
N ALA A 4 17.72 -42.17 -35.52
CA ALA A 4 17.60 -40.69 -35.47
C ALA A 4 17.45 -39.96 -34.10
N VAL A 5 18.02 -38.78 -33.84
CA VAL A 5 17.73 -37.47 -34.44
C VAL A 5 18.72 -36.43 -33.86
N ARG A 6 19.18 -35.48 -34.68
CA ARG A 6 19.87 -34.24 -34.27
C ARG A 6 18.91 -33.35 -33.47
N LEU A 7 19.27 -32.95 -32.25
CA LEU A 7 18.71 -31.73 -31.65
C LEU A 7 19.70 -30.58 -31.86
N VAL A 8 19.47 -29.82 -32.93
CA VAL A 8 19.98 -28.45 -33.05
C VAL A 8 19.09 -27.61 -32.13
N PHE A 9 19.65 -27.07 -31.05
CA PHE A 9 18.98 -26.02 -30.31
C PHE A 9 18.90 -24.78 -31.22
N LEU A 10 17.77 -24.61 -31.89
CA LEU A 10 17.31 -23.29 -32.32
C LEU A 10 16.98 -22.55 -31.02
N ALA A 11 17.92 -21.74 -30.53
CA ALA A 11 17.55 -20.65 -29.65
C ALA A 11 16.74 -19.68 -30.52
N LEU A 12 15.41 -19.86 -30.54
CA LEU A 12 14.51 -18.75 -30.81
C LEU A 12 14.73 -17.77 -29.65
N THR A 13 15.65 -16.84 -29.84
CA THR A 13 15.58 -15.54 -29.17
C THR A 13 14.31 -14.89 -29.71
N LEU A 14 13.16 -15.28 -29.15
CA LEU A 14 12.10 -14.32 -28.91
C LEU A 14 12.72 -13.34 -27.91
N ALA A 15 13.46 -12.38 -28.44
CA ALA A 15 13.48 -11.07 -27.87
C ALA A 15 12.02 -10.64 -27.87
N VAL A 16 11.31 -10.95 -26.79
CA VAL A 16 10.32 -10.01 -26.29
C VAL A 16 11.15 -8.76 -26.07
N LEU A 17 11.25 -7.95 -27.12
CA LEU A 17 11.29 -6.51 -26.96
C LEU A 17 9.99 -6.20 -26.23
N ALA A 18 9.99 -6.46 -24.93
CA ALA A 18 9.33 -5.56 -24.03
C ALA A 18 9.95 -4.24 -24.47
N ASN A 19 9.14 -3.44 -25.16
CA ASN A 19 9.33 -2.02 -25.08
C ASN A 19 9.25 -1.72 -23.58
N SER A 20 10.36 -1.92 -22.86
CA SER A 20 10.73 -0.97 -21.85
C SER A 20 10.80 0.31 -22.66
N LYS A 21 9.70 1.07 -22.70
CA LYS A 21 9.86 2.51 -22.76
C LYS A 21 10.99 2.75 -21.78
N LYS A 22 12.14 3.20 -22.28
CA LYS A 22 13.14 3.80 -21.42
C LYS A 22 12.34 4.92 -20.76
N ILE A 23 11.82 4.67 -19.56
CA ILE A 23 11.18 5.68 -18.75
C ILE A 23 12.34 6.64 -18.53
N SER A 24 12.35 7.71 -19.31
CA SER A 24 13.13 8.90 -19.03
C SER A 24 12.62 9.33 -17.67
N ARG A 25 13.21 8.79 -16.59
CA ARG A 25 12.84 9.15 -15.24
C ARG A 25 13.15 10.62 -15.13
N HIS A 26 12.09 11.42 -15.15
CA HIS A 26 12.19 12.84 -14.89
C HIS A 26 12.87 13.01 -13.53
N GLU A 27 13.85 13.92 -13.45
CA GLU A 27 14.53 14.25 -12.18
C GLU A 27 13.51 14.65 -11.11
N ALA A 28 12.41 15.30 -11.52
CA ALA A 28 11.24 15.57 -10.73
C ALA A 28 9.95 15.48 -11.57
N ARG A 29 8.87 14.91 -11.02
CA ARG A 29 7.57 14.77 -11.71
C ARG A 29 6.51 15.66 -11.07
N LYS A 30 5.77 16.42 -11.89
CA LYS A 30 4.64 17.21 -11.39
C LYS A 30 3.45 16.30 -11.08
N ILE A 31 2.83 16.49 -9.91
CA ILE A 31 1.64 15.78 -9.48
C ILE A 31 0.39 16.51 -10.00
N PRO A 32 -0.55 15.83 -10.69
CA PRO A 32 -1.75 16.48 -11.26
C PRO A 32 -2.64 17.12 -10.20
N ASP A 33 -3.04 18.39 -10.41
CA ASP A 33 -3.74 19.24 -9.42
C ASP A 33 -5.06 18.67 -8.89
N HIS A 34 -5.69 17.73 -9.62
CA HIS A 34 -6.92 17.07 -9.18
C HIS A 34 -6.70 15.97 -8.12
N VAL A 35 -5.46 15.49 -7.95
CA VAL A 35 -5.16 14.43 -6.97
C VAL A 35 -5.01 15.03 -5.59
N LEU A 36 -5.92 14.67 -4.70
CA LEU A 36 -5.89 14.98 -3.28
C LEU A 36 -5.02 13.98 -2.54
N PHE A 37 -4.15 14.49 -1.66
CA PHE A 37 -3.32 13.66 -0.81
C PHE A 37 -3.70 13.85 0.65
N GLY A 38 -3.54 12.80 1.44
CA GLY A 38 -3.78 12.83 2.87
C GLY A 38 -3.05 11.69 3.59
N ALA A 39 -3.31 11.55 4.87
CA ALA A 39 -2.88 10.40 5.64
C ALA A 39 -4.09 9.71 6.27
N ALA A 40 -4.11 8.39 6.19
CA ALA A 40 -5.15 7.57 6.79
C ALA A 40 -4.84 7.29 8.27
N THR A 41 -5.89 7.07 9.04
CA THR A 41 -5.83 6.66 10.44
C THR A 41 -7.05 5.80 10.76
N ALA A 42 -6.90 4.84 11.68
CA ALA A 42 -8.02 4.06 12.19
C ALA A 42 -8.00 4.09 13.72
N SER A 43 -9.16 4.32 14.32
CA SER A 43 -9.40 4.08 15.75
C SER A 43 -9.71 2.60 16.02
N TYR A 44 -10.39 1.96 15.07
CA TYR A 44 -10.67 0.53 15.01
C TYR A 44 -10.59 0.11 13.55
N GLN A 45 -9.81 -0.92 13.27
CA GLN A 45 -9.71 -1.52 11.95
C GLN A 45 -10.39 -2.89 12.01
N VAL A 46 -11.12 -3.27 10.96
CA VAL A 46 -11.73 -4.61 10.79
C VAL A 46 -11.38 -5.06 9.37
N GLU A 47 -10.32 -5.85 9.21
CA GLU A 47 -9.82 -6.32 7.92
C GLU A 47 -10.18 -7.78 7.65
N GLY A 48 -10.53 -8.05 6.40
CA GLY A 48 -11.17 -9.27 5.94
C GLY A 48 -10.30 -10.53 5.84
N ALA A 49 -9.06 -10.53 6.35
CA ALA A 49 -8.15 -11.67 6.25
C ALA A 49 -8.39 -12.77 7.31
N TRP A 50 -9.38 -12.62 8.20
CA TRP A 50 -9.88 -13.71 9.07
C TRP A 50 -10.12 -15.03 8.32
N ASN A 51 -10.46 -14.91 7.04
CA ASN A 51 -10.80 -16.00 6.15
C ASN A 51 -9.68 -17.05 6.03
N GLU A 52 -8.48 -16.61 5.64
CA GLU A 52 -7.39 -17.52 5.28
C GLU A 52 -6.67 -18.06 6.51
N ASP A 53 -6.55 -17.25 7.56
CA ASP A 53 -5.72 -17.57 8.72
C ASP A 53 -6.52 -18.10 9.92
N GLY A 54 -7.85 -17.93 9.95
CA GLY A 54 -8.73 -18.38 11.03
C GLY A 54 -9.50 -19.67 10.75
N TYR A 55 -10.22 -19.73 9.63
CA TYR A 55 -11.00 -20.91 9.22
C TYR A 55 -10.34 -21.76 8.13
N GLY A 56 -9.50 -21.15 7.29
CA GLY A 56 -8.66 -21.87 6.33
C GLY A 56 -7.33 -22.33 6.92
N GLY A 57 -6.87 -21.67 7.98
CA GLY A 57 -5.60 -21.89 8.67
C GLY A 57 -5.76 -21.92 10.19
N GLN A 58 -4.67 -22.24 10.90
CA GLN A 58 -4.64 -22.27 12.36
C GLN A 58 -3.76 -21.16 12.95
N SER A 59 -3.63 -20.05 12.23
CA SER A 59 -2.80 -18.89 12.59
C SER A 59 -3.57 -17.85 13.41
N LEU A 60 -4.89 -17.77 13.23
CA LEU A 60 -5.80 -16.88 13.94
C LEU A 60 -6.95 -17.68 14.59
N ALA A 61 -7.58 -17.09 15.60
CA ALA A 61 -8.88 -17.58 16.06
C ALA A 61 -9.84 -17.69 14.84
N PRO A 62 -10.75 -18.67 14.79
CA PRO A 62 -11.05 -19.68 15.79
C PRO A 62 -10.19 -20.96 15.63
N LEU A 63 -9.12 -20.94 14.83
CA LEU A 63 -8.16 -22.03 14.62
C LEU A 63 -8.77 -23.28 13.97
N TYR A 64 -9.69 -23.10 13.03
CA TYR A 64 -10.25 -24.21 12.26
C TYR A 64 -9.47 -24.38 10.95
N ASN A 65 -9.23 -25.63 10.55
CA ASN A 65 -8.59 -25.95 9.27
C ASN A 65 -9.64 -26.53 8.30
N ILE A 66 -10.63 -25.71 7.95
CA ILE A 66 -11.76 -26.05 7.07
C ILE A 66 -11.65 -25.21 5.79
N SER A 67 -10.46 -25.25 5.19
CA SER A 67 -10.18 -24.51 3.96
C SER A 67 -11.15 -24.88 2.82
N GLY A 68 -11.45 -23.91 1.97
CA GLY A 68 -12.41 -23.99 0.87
C GLY A 68 -13.83 -23.60 1.29
N TYR A 69 -14.50 -24.44 2.08
CA TYR A 69 -15.91 -24.19 2.44
C TYR A 69 -16.07 -23.06 3.44
N ALA A 70 -15.31 -23.09 4.54
CA ALA A 70 -15.38 -22.03 5.53
C ALA A 70 -14.78 -20.73 4.96
N ASP A 71 -13.79 -20.86 4.07
CA ASP A 71 -13.20 -19.72 3.36
C ASP A 71 -14.26 -18.99 2.51
N TYR A 72 -15.08 -19.75 1.79
CA TYR A 72 -16.17 -19.22 0.99
C TYR A 72 -17.26 -18.57 1.85
N MET A 73 -17.65 -19.22 2.95
CA MET A 73 -18.72 -18.73 3.83
C MET A 73 -18.33 -17.42 4.53
N CYS A 74 -17.07 -17.28 4.94
CA CYS A 74 -16.57 -16.06 5.53
C CYS A 74 -16.49 -14.93 4.50
N ALA A 75 -15.95 -15.16 3.30
CA ALA A 75 -15.95 -14.16 2.23
C ALA A 75 -17.38 -13.68 1.91
N LYS A 76 -18.35 -14.61 1.82
CA LYS A 76 -19.76 -14.28 1.62
C LYS A 76 -20.31 -13.40 2.76
N ASN A 77 -20.09 -13.78 4.01
CA ASN A 77 -20.58 -13.02 5.16
C ASN A 77 -19.93 -11.64 5.25
N LEU A 78 -18.64 -11.52 4.90
CA LEU A 78 -17.93 -10.25 4.83
C LEU A 78 -18.56 -9.34 3.78
N LEU A 79 -18.84 -9.85 2.59
CA LEU A 79 -19.54 -9.09 1.54
C LEU A 79 -20.94 -8.65 1.98
N VAL A 80 -21.71 -9.53 2.64
CA VAL A 80 -23.03 -9.19 3.19
C VAL A 80 -22.92 -8.12 4.28
N ALA A 81 -21.92 -8.21 5.16
CA ALA A 81 -21.67 -7.22 6.20
C ALA A 81 -21.31 -5.85 5.58
N HIS A 82 -20.41 -5.80 4.59
CA HIS A 82 -20.07 -4.58 3.88
C HIS A 82 -21.28 -3.98 3.16
N ALA A 83 -22.12 -4.80 2.52
CA ALA A 83 -23.37 -4.35 1.91
C ALA A 83 -24.34 -3.77 2.95
N ASN A 84 -24.49 -4.42 4.10
CA ASN A 84 -25.34 -3.91 5.19
C ASN A 84 -24.83 -2.58 5.75
N VAL A 85 -23.52 -2.44 5.97
CA VAL A 85 -22.90 -1.18 6.42
C VAL A 85 -23.08 -0.09 5.36
N TYR A 86 -22.93 -0.44 4.08
CA TYR A 86 -23.22 0.48 2.98
C TYR A 86 -24.67 0.98 3.03
N HIS A 87 -25.64 0.06 3.16
CA HIS A 87 -27.05 0.42 3.22
C HIS A 87 -27.40 1.26 4.46
N LEU A 88 -26.85 0.89 5.63
CA LEU A 88 -26.99 1.67 6.86
C LEU A 88 -26.48 3.10 6.66
N TYR A 89 -25.25 3.25 6.16
CA TYR A 89 -24.67 4.56 5.88
C TYR A 89 -25.51 5.35 4.89
N ASN A 90 -25.88 4.72 3.79
CA ASN A 90 -26.62 5.35 2.70
C ASN A 90 -28.00 5.84 3.16
N ASN A 91 -28.68 5.08 4.01
CA ASN A 91 -30.05 5.38 4.42
C ASN A 91 -30.12 6.36 5.59
N GLU A 92 -29.18 6.27 6.55
CA GLU A 92 -29.27 7.03 7.81
C GLU A 92 -28.35 8.25 7.86
N PHE A 93 -27.17 8.18 7.21
CA PHE A 93 -26.10 9.16 7.44
C PHE A 93 -25.72 9.97 6.20
N ARG A 94 -25.88 9.42 5.00
CA ARG A 94 -25.44 10.07 3.75
C ARG A 94 -26.11 11.42 3.51
N SER A 95 -27.40 11.57 3.81
CA SER A 95 -28.10 12.86 3.63
C SER A 95 -27.62 13.96 4.58
N LEU A 96 -26.99 13.59 5.70
CA LEU A 96 -26.48 14.53 6.70
C LEU A 96 -25.01 14.88 6.47
N GLN A 97 -24.23 13.93 5.95
CA GLN A 97 -22.77 14.01 5.90
C GLN A 97 -22.22 14.18 4.48
N ASP A 98 -22.98 13.73 3.47
CA ASP A 98 -22.57 13.66 2.07
C ASP A 98 -21.23 12.93 1.82
N GLY A 99 -20.89 11.98 2.70
CA GLY A 99 -19.62 11.24 2.63
C GLY A 99 -19.64 10.12 1.58
N GLN A 100 -18.46 9.71 1.13
CA GLN A 100 -18.28 8.67 0.11
C GLN A 100 -17.85 7.35 0.75
N ILE A 101 -18.24 6.21 0.14
CA ILE A 101 -17.82 4.88 0.58
C ILE A 101 -16.87 4.32 -0.46
N GLY A 102 -15.68 3.90 -0.02
CA GLY A 102 -14.70 3.18 -0.83
C GLY A 102 -14.51 1.74 -0.35
N ILE A 103 -13.86 0.93 -1.18
CA ILE A 103 -13.36 -0.40 -0.81
C ILE A 103 -11.83 -0.32 -0.84
N THR A 104 -11.19 -0.66 0.28
CA THR A 104 -9.74 -0.76 0.37
C THR A 104 -9.30 -2.17 -0.02
N LEU A 105 -8.33 -2.29 -0.94
CA LEU A 105 -7.67 -3.56 -1.24
C LEU A 105 -6.39 -3.65 -0.40
N SER A 106 -6.33 -4.63 0.49
CA SER A 106 -5.17 -4.90 1.35
C SER A 106 -4.21 -5.87 0.67
N ALA A 107 -2.90 -5.61 0.77
CA ALA A 107 -1.82 -6.47 0.28
C ALA A 107 -0.93 -6.88 1.46
N LYS A 108 -0.54 -8.17 1.52
CA LYS A 108 0.20 -8.73 2.67
C LYS A 108 1.66 -8.22 2.71
N TRP A 109 2.22 -8.22 3.92
CA TRP A 109 3.60 -7.83 4.25
C TRP A 109 4.30 -8.97 5.02
N TYR A 110 5.61 -9.10 4.89
CA TYR A 110 6.40 -10.18 5.50
C TYR A 110 7.58 -9.60 6.27
N GLU A 111 7.70 -9.95 7.56
CA GLU A 111 8.84 -9.56 8.39
C GLU A 111 9.68 -10.79 8.78
N PRO A 112 11.00 -10.62 8.93
CA PRO A 112 11.86 -11.71 9.38
C PRO A 112 11.63 -12.02 10.87
N GLU A 113 11.41 -13.29 11.19
CA GLU A 113 11.23 -13.75 12.56
C GLU A 113 12.53 -13.63 13.38
N SER A 114 13.68 -13.89 12.76
CA SER A 114 15.01 -13.75 13.37
C SER A 114 16.04 -13.19 12.39
N ASP A 115 17.24 -12.87 12.89
CA ASP A 115 18.36 -12.40 12.06
C ASP A 115 18.72 -13.37 10.92
N ARG A 116 18.37 -14.66 11.06
CA ARG A 116 18.57 -15.69 10.04
C ARG A 116 17.54 -15.65 8.92
N ASP A 117 16.39 -15.01 9.16
CA ASP A 117 15.27 -14.95 8.24
C ASP A 117 15.22 -13.62 7.47
N ILE A 118 16.17 -12.69 7.76
CA ILE A 118 16.28 -11.39 7.09
C ILE A 118 16.33 -11.57 5.58
N GLU A 119 17.21 -12.46 5.09
CA GLU A 119 17.37 -12.70 3.66
C GLU A 119 16.10 -13.29 3.02
N ALA A 120 15.39 -14.20 3.72
CA ALA A 120 14.15 -14.79 3.21
C ALA A 120 12.97 -13.80 3.20
N ALA A 121 12.87 -12.95 4.23
CA ALA A 121 11.89 -11.87 4.27
C ALA A 121 12.24 -10.81 3.23
N GLU A 122 13.51 -10.44 3.09
CA GLU A 122 13.98 -9.52 2.05
C GLU A 122 13.76 -10.07 0.65
N ASP A 123 14.00 -11.35 0.40
CA ASP A 123 13.71 -12.00 -0.88
C ASP A 123 12.21 -11.98 -1.18
N THR A 124 11.36 -12.35 -0.21
CA THR A 124 9.90 -12.29 -0.35
C THR A 124 9.44 -10.85 -0.60
N ILE A 125 9.96 -9.89 0.16
CA ILE A 125 9.76 -8.45 -0.05
C ILE A 125 10.33 -8.00 -1.40
N GLN A 126 11.40 -8.58 -1.94
CA GLN A 126 11.91 -8.23 -3.27
C GLN A 126 11.04 -8.82 -4.38
N PHE A 127 10.41 -9.96 -4.13
CA PHE A 127 9.31 -10.50 -4.95
C PHE A 127 8.00 -9.70 -4.74
N GLU A 128 7.81 -9.01 -3.61
CA GLU A 128 6.55 -8.33 -3.22
C GLU A 128 6.58 -6.78 -3.08
N ARG A 129 7.73 -6.13 -3.20
CA ARG A 129 7.88 -4.70 -3.54
C ARG A 129 7.56 -4.64 -5.02
N VAL A 130 6.25 -4.67 -5.28
CA VAL A 130 5.67 -4.74 -6.61
C VAL A 130 5.06 -3.38 -7.01
N PRO A 131 5.81 -2.25 -7.07
CA PRO A 131 5.28 -1.02 -7.66
C PRO A 131 4.67 -1.24 -9.04
N TRP A 132 5.28 -2.10 -9.86
CA TRP A 132 4.72 -2.49 -11.15
C TRP A 132 3.37 -3.23 -11.02
N GLY A 133 3.15 -3.94 -9.92
CA GLY A 133 1.92 -4.62 -9.58
C GLY A 133 0.83 -3.64 -9.17
N PHE A 134 1.20 -2.57 -8.45
CA PHE A 134 0.31 -1.47 -8.14
C PHE A 134 -0.16 -0.75 -9.42
N TYR A 135 0.76 -0.41 -10.32
CA TYR A 135 0.42 0.11 -11.66
C TYR A 135 -0.51 -0.83 -12.43
N LYS A 136 -0.19 -2.13 -12.46
CA LYS A 136 -1.02 -3.13 -13.15
C LYS A 136 -2.41 -3.25 -12.54
N LEU A 137 -2.54 -3.18 -11.22
CA LEU A 137 -3.82 -3.20 -10.52
C LEU A 137 -4.67 -2.00 -10.93
N LEU A 138 -4.11 -0.79 -10.86
CA LEU A 138 -4.79 0.45 -11.24
C LEU A 138 -5.22 0.41 -12.72
N THR A 139 -4.32 -0.05 -13.59
CA THR A 139 -4.58 -0.26 -15.03
C THR A 139 -5.70 -1.27 -15.26
N LYS A 140 -5.70 -2.38 -14.51
CA LYS A 140 -6.73 -3.42 -14.60
C LYS A 140 -8.08 -2.92 -14.10
N ILE A 141 -8.11 -2.10 -13.04
CA ILE A 141 -9.34 -1.45 -12.57
C ILE A 141 -9.92 -0.56 -13.67
N ARG A 142 -9.06 0.23 -14.33
CA ARG A 142 -9.45 1.07 -15.47
C ARG A 142 -10.08 0.25 -16.60
N GLU A 143 -9.40 -0.82 -17.01
CA GLU A 143 -9.80 -1.67 -18.15
C GLU A 143 -11.05 -2.50 -17.88
N ASP A 144 -11.16 -3.11 -16.71
CA ASP A 144 -12.22 -4.07 -16.39
C ASP A 144 -13.53 -3.39 -15.92
N TYR A 145 -13.45 -2.17 -15.37
CA TYR A 145 -14.59 -1.50 -14.72
C TYR A 145 -14.97 -0.15 -15.31
N ASN A 146 -14.60 0.12 -16.58
CA ASN A 146 -14.93 1.36 -17.29
C ASN A 146 -14.38 2.62 -16.59
N ASN A 147 -13.13 2.54 -16.13
CA ASN A 147 -12.37 3.64 -15.53
C ASN A 147 -13.12 4.43 -14.45
N PRO A 148 -13.55 3.78 -13.36
CA PRO A 148 -14.21 4.48 -12.28
C PRO A 148 -13.21 5.40 -11.55
N PRO A 149 -13.69 6.43 -10.83
CA PRO A 149 -12.85 7.17 -9.91
C PRO A 149 -12.27 6.25 -8.83
N VAL A 150 -10.94 6.26 -8.67
CA VAL A 150 -10.20 5.44 -7.71
C VAL A 150 -9.64 6.30 -6.59
N PHE A 151 -9.94 5.89 -5.36
CA PHE A 151 -9.35 6.45 -4.15
C PHE A 151 -8.45 5.40 -3.52
N ILE A 152 -7.16 5.70 -3.43
CA ILE A 152 -6.20 4.88 -2.70
C ILE A 152 -6.31 5.30 -1.24
N THR A 153 -7.12 4.55 -0.49
CA THR A 153 -7.47 4.85 0.90
C THR A 153 -6.37 4.46 1.88
N GLU A 154 -5.52 3.50 1.52
CA GLU A 154 -4.36 3.08 2.30
C GLU A 154 -3.24 2.62 1.37
N ASN A 155 -2.04 3.13 1.60
CA ASN A 155 -0.80 2.60 1.06
C ASN A 155 0.35 2.99 1.99
N GLY A 156 1.17 2.03 2.42
CA GLY A 156 2.10 2.24 3.53
C GLY A 156 3.22 1.23 3.60
N PHE A 157 4.17 1.49 4.48
CA PHE A 157 5.36 0.66 4.69
C PHE A 157 5.68 0.54 6.18
N SER A 158 5.82 -0.69 6.67
CA SER A 158 6.15 -0.96 8.07
C SER A 158 7.66 -0.79 8.33
N THR A 159 8.01 -0.38 9.53
CA THR A 159 9.36 -0.51 10.10
C THR A 159 9.26 -0.99 11.54
N ARG A 160 10.39 -1.31 12.18
CA ARG A 160 10.45 -1.61 13.63
C ARG A 160 10.59 -0.36 14.52
N GLY A 161 10.32 0.83 13.97
CA GLY A 161 10.54 2.13 14.60
C GLY A 161 11.73 2.89 14.02
N GLY A 162 12.13 3.97 14.70
CA GLY A 162 13.22 4.85 14.31
C GLY A 162 12.77 6.04 13.47
N LEU A 163 13.44 7.18 13.64
CA LEU A 163 13.10 8.43 12.97
C LEU A 163 13.69 8.55 11.55
N ILE A 164 14.78 7.83 11.26
CA ILE A 164 15.41 7.79 9.94
C ILE A 164 14.89 6.56 9.19
N ASP A 165 13.86 6.75 8.37
CA ASP A 165 13.11 5.70 7.70
C ASP A 165 13.24 5.77 6.17
N ASP A 166 14.48 5.66 5.68
CA ASP A 166 14.82 5.75 4.25
C ASP A 166 14.08 4.75 3.37
N ASP A 167 13.85 3.54 3.88
CA ASP A 167 13.06 2.54 3.18
C ASP A 167 11.60 2.97 2.97
N ARG A 168 11.00 3.64 3.96
CA ARG A 168 9.64 4.19 3.85
C ARG A 168 9.60 5.34 2.85
N VAL A 169 10.60 6.22 2.84
CA VAL A 169 10.75 7.29 1.83
C VAL A 169 10.86 6.68 0.42
N LYS A 170 11.73 5.68 0.24
CA LYS A 170 11.90 4.97 -1.02
C LYS A 170 10.62 4.27 -1.46
N TYR A 171 9.88 3.66 -0.53
CA TYR A 171 8.60 3.02 -0.80
C TYR A 171 7.58 4.03 -1.36
N TYR A 172 7.29 5.10 -0.60
CA TYR A 172 6.34 6.13 -1.02
C TYR A 172 6.73 6.73 -2.36
N ARG A 173 8.01 7.08 -2.54
CA ARG A 173 8.53 7.61 -3.80
C ARG A 173 8.21 6.68 -4.97
N THR A 174 8.49 5.39 -4.82
CA THR A 174 8.30 4.42 -5.91
C THR A 174 6.82 4.13 -6.18
N TYR A 175 5.97 4.02 -5.15
CA TYR A 175 4.54 3.72 -5.31
C TYR A 175 3.75 4.91 -5.85
N ILE A 176 4.12 6.14 -5.47
CA ILE A 176 3.53 7.35 -6.05
C ILE A 176 3.99 7.51 -7.50
N ASP A 177 5.25 7.22 -7.83
CA ASP A 177 5.74 7.29 -9.21
C ASP A 177 4.96 6.39 -10.17
N VAL A 178 4.74 5.13 -9.81
CA VAL A 178 3.98 4.19 -10.63
C VAL A 178 2.47 4.48 -10.63
N MET A 179 1.95 5.13 -9.59
CA MET A 179 0.59 5.69 -9.59
C MET A 179 0.50 6.81 -10.63
N LEU A 180 1.49 7.70 -10.70
CA LEU A 180 1.56 8.75 -11.72
C LEU A 180 1.65 8.17 -13.13
N ASP A 181 2.39 7.07 -13.35
CA ASP A 181 2.37 6.33 -14.61
C ASP A 181 0.95 5.85 -14.98
N ALA A 182 0.20 5.32 -14.01
CA ALA A 182 -1.17 4.86 -14.24
C ALA A 182 -2.13 6.02 -14.57
N ILE A 183 -1.93 7.21 -13.97
CA ILE A 183 -2.69 8.43 -14.28
C ILE A 183 -2.35 8.94 -15.68
N GLU A 184 -1.07 8.97 -16.06
CA GLU A 184 -0.61 9.37 -17.39
C GLU A 184 -1.18 8.47 -18.49
N ASP A 185 -1.32 7.17 -18.19
CA ASP A 185 -1.99 6.22 -19.08
C ASP A 185 -3.52 6.29 -19.01
N GLY A 186 -4.10 7.15 -18.17
CA GLY A 186 -5.53 7.51 -18.19
C GLY A 186 -6.39 6.91 -17.07
N SER A 187 -5.81 6.32 -16.03
CA SER A 187 -6.57 5.86 -14.85
C SER A 187 -7.09 7.07 -14.04
N ASP A 188 -8.38 7.10 -13.70
CA ASP A 188 -9.00 8.20 -12.92
C ASP A 188 -8.71 8.04 -11.41
N ILE A 189 -7.52 8.44 -10.97
CA ILE A 189 -7.12 8.38 -9.55
C ILE A 189 -7.24 9.76 -8.93
N ARG A 190 -8.01 9.89 -7.86
CA ARG A 190 -8.35 11.20 -7.28
C ARG A 190 -7.85 11.41 -5.85
N VAL A 191 -7.61 10.34 -5.11
CA VAL A 191 -7.18 10.40 -3.71
C VAL A 191 -6.05 9.42 -3.46
N TYR A 192 -5.04 9.86 -2.71
CA TYR A 192 -4.00 9.00 -2.15
C TYR A 192 -3.83 9.29 -0.65
N ALA A 193 -4.06 8.30 0.20
CA ALA A 193 -3.92 8.39 1.63
C ALA A 193 -2.80 7.47 2.14
N ALA A 194 -1.75 8.08 2.68
CA ALA A 194 -0.62 7.37 3.29
C ALA A 194 -1.07 6.61 4.55
N TRP A 195 -0.80 5.31 4.61
CA TRP A 195 -0.96 4.52 5.82
C TRP A 195 0.38 4.49 6.58
N SER A 196 0.50 5.16 7.72
CA SER A 196 -0.54 5.90 8.45
C SER A 196 -0.04 7.27 8.92
N LEU A 197 -0.96 8.12 9.39
CA LEU A 197 -0.60 9.42 9.97
C LEU A 197 0.40 9.27 11.13
N MET A 198 0.19 8.30 12.01
CA MET A 198 1.02 8.06 13.19
C MET A 198 1.01 6.56 13.53
N ASP A 199 2.02 6.10 14.27
CA ASP A 199 2.02 4.73 14.76
C ASP A 199 0.74 4.42 15.55
N ASN A 200 0.22 3.23 15.36
CA ASN A 200 -1.02 2.76 15.97
C ASN A 200 -0.85 1.31 16.46
N PHE A 201 -1.96 0.68 16.86
CA PHE A 201 -1.99 -0.72 17.22
C PHE A 201 -2.24 -1.54 15.95
N GLU A 202 -1.21 -2.26 15.49
CA GLU A 202 -1.21 -3.05 14.27
C GLU A 202 -1.60 -4.50 14.58
N TRP A 203 -2.88 -4.72 14.90
CA TRP A 203 -3.45 -6.07 15.00
C TRP A 203 -2.69 -7.02 15.94
N MET A 204 -2.44 -8.25 15.47
CA MET A 204 -1.70 -9.28 16.19
C MET A 204 -0.23 -8.92 16.42
N ARG A 205 0.30 -7.95 15.68
CA ARG A 205 1.65 -7.40 15.87
C ARG A 205 1.67 -6.38 17.00
N GLY A 206 0.50 -5.90 17.44
CA GLY A 206 0.37 -4.94 18.51
C GLY A 206 1.15 -3.67 18.21
N TYR A 207 2.26 -3.45 18.89
CA TYR A 207 3.11 -2.28 18.72
C TYR A 207 4.49 -2.62 18.15
N SER A 208 4.72 -3.81 17.60
CA SER A 208 6.04 -4.16 17.04
C SER A 208 6.24 -3.59 15.63
N GLU A 209 5.18 -3.49 14.84
CA GLU A 209 5.20 -2.94 13.48
C GLU A 209 4.73 -1.48 13.48
N ARG A 210 5.49 -0.61 12.81
CA ARG A 210 5.28 0.84 12.78
C ARG A 210 5.01 1.30 11.36
N PHE A 211 3.83 1.84 11.08
CA PHE A 211 3.47 2.38 9.76
C PHE A 211 3.47 3.91 9.71
N GLY A 212 3.56 4.58 10.86
CA GLY A 212 3.32 6.01 10.97
C GLY A 212 4.35 6.87 10.26
N LEU A 213 3.90 7.94 9.63
CA LEU A 213 4.75 9.10 9.31
C LEU A 213 5.29 9.74 10.60
N TYR A 214 4.54 9.62 11.70
CA TYR A 214 4.96 10.05 13.04
C TYR A 214 5.15 8.86 13.97
N GLU A 215 6.30 8.82 14.63
CA GLU A 215 6.56 7.87 15.71
C GLU A 215 5.76 8.26 16.96
N VAL A 216 5.17 7.28 17.63
CA VAL A 216 4.48 7.47 18.91
C VAL A 216 5.31 6.87 20.05
N ASP A 217 5.56 7.67 21.08
CA ASP A 217 6.11 7.16 22.34
C ASP A 217 4.99 6.52 23.18
N TYR A 218 4.96 5.18 23.21
CA TYR A 218 3.96 4.42 23.96
C TYR A 218 4.25 4.31 25.46
N GLU A 219 5.47 4.62 25.89
CA GLU A 219 5.84 4.64 27.30
C GLU A 219 5.45 5.99 27.93
N SER A 220 5.51 7.08 27.16
CA SER A 220 5.05 8.40 27.61
C SER A 220 3.53 8.45 27.78
N PRO A 221 3.00 8.90 28.94
CA PRO A 221 1.56 9.04 29.15
C PRO A 221 0.92 10.05 28.17
N GLU A 222 1.69 11.00 27.66
CA GLU A 222 1.23 12.00 26.69
C GLU A 222 1.15 11.46 25.25
N ARG A 223 1.69 10.26 25.00
CA ARG A 223 1.78 9.64 23.67
C ARG A 223 2.38 10.60 22.65
N THR A 224 3.53 11.17 22.96
CA THR A 224 4.21 12.18 22.14
C THR A 224 4.41 11.66 20.72
N ARG A 225 4.12 12.51 19.72
CA ARG A 225 4.32 12.20 18.30
C ARG A 225 5.57 12.92 17.79
N THR A 226 6.49 12.18 17.17
CA THR A 226 7.74 12.73 16.62
C THR A 226 7.79 12.45 15.11
N PRO A 227 7.97 13.47 14.24
CA PRO A 227 7.99 13.27 12.80
C PRO A 227 9.20 12.45 12.37
N ARG A 228 8.96 11.40 11.56
CA ARG A 228 10.03 10.67 10.87
C ARG A 228 10.47 11.39 9.60
N LYS A 229 11.58 10.98 9.00
CA LYS A 229 12.08 11.51 7.73
C LYS A 229 11.03 11.45 6.62
N SER A 230 10.24 10.38 6.58
CA SER A 230 9.10 10.23 5.66
C SER A 230 8.03 11.32 5.81
N ALA A 231 7.80 11.86 7.01
CA ALA A 231 6.87 12.98 7.20
C ALA A 231 7.38 14.26 6.53
N TYR A 232 8.68 14.54 6.61
CA TYR A 232 9.29 15.70 5.94
C TYR A 232 9.27 15.53 4.42
N PHE A 233 9.62 14.34 3.92
CA PHE A 233 9.48 14.00 2.50
C PHE A 233 8.04 14.21 2.00
N TYR A 234 7.06 13.67 2.73
CA TYR A 234 5.66 13.76 2.35
C TYR A 234 5.19 15.22 2.38
N LYS A 235 5.51 15.99 3.43
CA LYS A 235 5.20 17.43 3.51
C LYS A 235 5.75 18.19 2.30
N GLU A 236 7.02 18.00 1.94
CA GLU A 236 7.63 18.72 0.83
C GLU A 236 6.96 18.39 -0.51
N MET A 237 6.64 17.12 -0.74
CA MET A 237 5.91 16.67 -1.92
C MET A 237 4.52 17.34 -2.00
N LEU A 238 3.80 17.43 -0.89
CA LEU A 238 2.50 18.12 -0.82
C LEU A 238 2.64 19.61 -1.14
N ARG A 239 3.63 20.27 -0.53
CA ARG A 239 3.91 21.71 -0.69
C ARG A 239 4.29 22.07 -2.12
N THR A 240 5.20 21.30 -2.72
CA THR A 240 5.75 21.57 -4.06
C THR A 240 4.91 20.97 -5.18
N ARG A 241 3.95 20.09 -4.84
CA ARG A 241 3.15 19.33 -5.81
C ARG A 241 4.03 18.57 -6.81
N THR A 242 5.18 18.12 -6.35
CA THR A 242 6.23 17.52 -7.18
C THR A 242 6.84 16.33 -6.46
N LEU A 243 6.99 15.22 -7.20
CA LEU A 243 7.76 14.07 -6.77
C LEU A 243 9.21 14.23 -7.26
N ASP A 244 10.06 14.85 -6.45
CA ASP A 244 11.49 15.10 -6.75
C ASP A 244 12.36 13.98 -6.19
N TYR A 245 13.00 13.20 -7.08
CA TYR A 245 13.84 12.05 -6.74
C TYR A 245 15.13 12.40 -6.00
N HIS A 246 15.58 13.66 -6.08
CA HIS A 246 16.81 14.14 -5.46
C HIS A 246 16.57 14.91 -4.17
N TYR A 247 15.31 15.23 -3.85
CA TYR A 247 14.97 15.85 -2.59
C TYR A 247 15.30 14.93 -1.42
N GLU A 248 16.13 15.45 -0.53
CA GLU A 248 16.59 14.82 0.70
C GLU A 248 16.10 15.65 1.90
N PRO A 249 15.24 15.09 2.77
CA PRO A 249 14.66 15.87 3.86
C PRO A 249 15.67 16.27 4.93
N ASP A 250 15.72 17.57 5.25
CA ASP A 250 16.48 18.09 6.39
C ASP A 250 15.62 18.09 7.66
N MET A 251 15.84 17.10 8.52
CA MET A 251 15.11 16.93 9.77
C MET A 251 15.52 17.91 10.87
N SER A 252 16.59 18.71 10.67
CA SER A 252 17.05 19.70 11.65
C SER A 252 16.18 20.95 11.69
N LEU A 253 15.41 21.21 10.63
CA LEU A 253 14.56 22.41 10.48
C LEU A 253 13.29 22.36 11.35
N GLY A 254 13.00 21.22 11.97
CA GLY A 254 11.78 20.99 12.73
C GLY A 254 10.52 20.95 11.84
N MET A 255 9.46 20.30 12.32
CA MET A 255 8.20 20.22 11.60
C MET A 255 7.29 21.41 11.98
N ASN A 256 7.12 22.34 11.05
CA ASN A 256 6.28 23.53 11.23
C ASN A 256 5.07 23.49 10.28
N ILE A 257 4.02 24.23 10.64
CA ILE A 257 2.90 24.51 9.73
C ILE A 257 3.32 25.69 8.86
N ASP A 258 3.27 25.51 7.54
CA ASP A 258 3.62 26.59 6.61
C ASP A 258 2.46 27.60 6.55
N ASP A 259 2.78 28.90 6.48
CA ASP A 259 1.78 29.94 6.25
C ASP A 259 1.26 29.85 4.81
N ASN A 260 -0.07 29.81 4.64
CA ASN A 260 -0.74 29.73 3.33
C ASN A 260 -0.55 31.00 2.47
#